data_AF-A0AA94F0H8-F1
#
_entry.id   AF-A0AA94F0H8-F1
#
_cell.length_a   1.000
_cell.length_b   1.000
_cell.length_c   1.000
_cell.angle_alpha   90.00
_cell.angle_beta   90.00
_cell.angle_gamma   90.00
#
_symmetry.space_group_name_H-M   'P 1'
#
loop_
_entity.id
_entity.type
_entity.pdbx_description
1 polymer ?
#
loop_
_entity_poly.entity_id
_entity_poly.type
_entity_poly.pdbx_seq_one_letter_code
_entity_poly.pdbx_strand_id
1 'polypeptide(L)'
;MKKIYILLLFMITLSCKQKNDSKQEVCKCNSNLFSRYSLFITNVVVIDTLDNYELIYNCASVNFNIKSIFNSKENNESFNTDCISEEVDKLRLTKDFSYSTEEMKYIEITVEGARLDFFEEVKNNKKAIFMVRLNEKKEIDLIEKI
;
A
#
# COMPACT_ATOMS: atom_id res chain seq x y z
N MET A 1 -16.63 48.09 -59.98
CA MET A 1 -17.91 47.88 -59.26
C MET A 1 -17.65 46.98 -58.06
N LYS A 2 -18.03 47.43 -56.86
CA LYS A 2 -17.89 46.71 -55.59
C LYS A 2 -18.75 45.44 -55.61
N LYS A 3 -18.20 44.29 -55.23
CA LYS A 3 -18.99 43.20 -54.63
C LYS A 3 -18.21 42.60 -53.46
N ILE A 4 -18.69 42.96 -52.28
CA ILE A 4 -18.35 42.43 -50.97
C ILE A 4 -18.86 40.99 -50.94
N TYR A 5 -17.98 40.02 -50.72
CA TYR A 5 -18.39 38.65 -50.39
C TYR A 5 -18.32 38.49 -48.87
N ILE A 6 -19.50 38.56 -48.26
CA ILE A 6 -19.77 38.15 -46.88
C ILE A 6 -19.54 36.63 -46.82
N LEU A 7 -18.39 36.21 -46.28
CA LEU A 7 -18.19 34.82 -45.90
C LEU A 7 -18.55 34.70 -44.42
N LEU A 8 -19.79 34.24 -44.18
CA LEU A 8 -20.29 33.77 -42.89
C LEU A 8 -19.39 32.62 -42.43
N LEU A 9 -18.41 32.94 -41.58
CA LEU A 9 -17.62 31.95 -40.86
C LEU A 9 -18.50 31.43 -39.73
N PHE A 10 -19.16 30.30 -40.03
CA PHE A 10 -19.86 29.44 -39.09
C PHE A 10 -18.84 28.93 -38.05
N MET A 11 -18.57 29.73 -37.02
CA MET A 11 -17.87 29.27 -35.82
C MET A 11 -18.83 28.35 -35.07
N ILE A 12 -18.84 27.09 -35.48
CA ILE A 12 -19.33 25.98 -34.68
C ILE A 12 -18.37 25.91 -33.49
N THR A 13 -18.71 26.60 -32.40
CA THR A 13 -18.10 26.34 -31.11
C THR A 13 -18.58 24.96 -30.68
N LEU A 14 -17.89 23.92 -31.18
CA LEU A 14 -17.79 22.66 -30.47
C LEU A 14 -17.17 22.99 -29.12
N SER A 15 -18.03 23.30 -28.16
CA SER A 15 -17.74 23.16 -26.75
C SER A 15 -17.50 21.68 -26.50
N CYS A 16 -16.31 21.20 -26.87
CA CYS A 16 -15.70 20.10 -26.17
C CYS A 16 -15.62 20.57 -24.72
N LYS A 17 -16.61 20.17 -23.91
CA LYS A 17 -16.38 20.00 -22.48
C LYS A 17 -15.22 19.02 -22.42
N GLN A 18 -14.02 19.56 -22.31
CA GLN A 18 -12.86 18.84 -21.90
C GLN A 18 -13.23 18.34 -20.51
N LYS A 19 -13.70 17.09 -20.48
CA LYS A 19 -13.87 16.35 -19.26
C LYS A 19 -12.48 16.41 -18.64
N ASN A 20 -12.34 17.15 -17.54
CA ASN A 20 -11.18 16.99 -16.69
C ASN A 20 -11.26 15.54 -16.22
N ASP A 21 -10.69 14.63 -17.01
CA ASP A 21 -10.16 13.38 -16.50
C ASP A 21 -9.01 13.81 -15.60
N SER A 22 -9.38 14.26 -14.39
CA SER A 22 -8.51 14.15 -13.24
C SER A 22 -8.11 12.69 -13.21
N LYS A 23 -6.94 12.37 -13.76
CA LYS A 23 -6.31 11.07 -13.58
C LYS A 23 -6.30 10.86 -12.08
N GLN A 24 -7.19 10.00 -11.61
CA GLN A 24 -7.14 9.49 -10.26
C GLN A 24 -5.72 8.91 -10.13
N GLU A 25 -4.89 9.52 -9.27
CA GLU A 25 -3.53 9.02 -9.08
C GLU A 25 -3.63 7.54 -8.72
N VAL A 26 -3.04 6.70 -9.56
CA VAL A 26 -3.03 5.26 -9.35
C VAL A 26 -2.33 5.02 -8.02
N CYS A 27 -3.03 4.40 -7.07
CA CYS A 27 -2.46 4.03 -5.79
C CYS A 27 -1.28 3.10 -6.04
N LYS A 28 -0.07 3.53 -5.68
CA LYS A 28 1.16 2.74 -5.85
C LYS A 28 1.85 2.58 -4.51
N CYS A 29 2.57 1.49 -4.35
CA CYS A 29 3.54 1.32 -3.27
C CYS A 29 4.63 2.40 -3.38
N ASN A 30 4.43 3.54 -2.72
CA ASN A 30 5.52 4.50 -2.52
C ASN A 30 6.34 4.04 -1.32
N SER A 31 7.67 4.03 -1.46
CA SER A 31 8.57 3.82 -0.33
C SER A 31 8.29 4.91 0.71
N ASN A 32 8.00 4.50 1.94
CA ASN A 32 7.75 5.44 3.04
C ASN A 32 8.96 6.38 3.23
N LEU A 33 8.70 7.67 3.50
CA LEU A 33 9.69 8.68 3.91
C LEU A 33 10.62 8.21 5.05
N PHE A 34 10.15 7.29 5.91
CA PHE A 34 10.90 6.76 7.05
C PHE A 34 11.84 5.59 6.72
N SER A 35 11.68 4.93 5.57
CA SER A 35 12.46 3.75 5.20
C SER A 35 12.41 3.56 3.68
N ARG A 36 13.56 3.69 3.01
CA ARG A 36 13.68 3.53 1.54
C ARG A 36 13.25 2.14 1.03
N TYR A 37 12.95 1.18 1.92
CA TYR A 37 12.63 -0.20 1.58
C TYR A 37 11.41 -0.74 2.32
N SER A 38 10.56 0.13 2.90
CA SER A 38 9.30 -0.30 3.52
C SER A 38 8.09 0.00 2.64
N LEU A 39 7.19 -0.98 2.54
CA LEU A 39 5.94 -0.92 1.79
C LEU A 39 4.78 -1.25 2.73
N PHE A 40 3.59 -0.74 2.44
CA PHE A 40 2.36 -1.21 3.08
C PHE A 40 1.59 -2.07 2.09
N ILE A 41 1.19 -3.25 2.53
CA ILE A 41 0.52 -4.24 1.69
C ILE A 41 -0.74 -4.76 2.38
N THR A 42 -1.72 -5.17 1.59
CA THR A 42 -2.97 -5.79 2.06
C THR A 42 -3.45 -6.83 1.06
N ASN A 43 -4.56 -7.52 1.35
CA ASN A 43 -5.08 -8.63 0.54
C ASN A 43 -4.02 -9.70 0.28
N VAL A 44 -3.18 -9.97 1.27
CA VAL A 44 -2.03 -10.86 1.15
C VAL A 44 -2.48 -12.30 0.97
N VAL A 45 -1.88 -12.98 0.00
CA VAL A 45 -2.00 -14.42 -0.24
C VAL A 45 -0.59 -15.01 -0.27
N VAL A 46 -0.39 -16.10 0.45
CA VAL A 46 0.89 -16.82 0.48
C VAL A 46 0.82 -18.00 -0.49
N ILE A 47 1.81 -18.09 -1.37
CA ILE A 47 2.05 -19.26 -2.23
C ILE A 47 3.30 -19.95 -1.74
N ASP A 48 3.17 -21.24 -1.41
CA ASP A 48 4.31 -22.11 -1.13
C ASP A 48 4.94 -22.57 -2.45
N THR A 49 6.23 -22.31 -2.61
CA THR A 49 7.04 -22.78 -3.73
C THR A 49 8.14 -23.69 -3.21
N LEU A 50 8.68 -24.57 -4.06
CA LEU A 50 9.70 -25.58 -3.71
C LEU A 50 10.82 -25.06 -2.79
N ASP A 51 11.24 -23.81 -2.98
CA ASP A 51 12.35 -23.24 -2.24
C ASP A 51 11.97 -22.08 -1.33
N ASN A 52 10.81 -21.42 -1.47
CA ASN A 52 10.48 -20.16 -0.75
C ASN A 52 8.98 -19.89 -0.70
N TYR A 53 8.59 -18.87 0.04
CA TYR A 53 7.24 -18.32 -0.03
C TYR A 53 7.18 -17.14 -1.01
N GLU A 54 6.12 -17.04 -1.81
CA GLU A 54 5.79 -15.85 -2.59
C GLU A 54 4.54 -15.21 -1.97
N LEU A 55 4.61 -13.92 -1.67
CA LEU A 55 3.46 -13.12 -1.27
C LEU A 55 2.88 -12.45 -2.50
N ILE A 56 1.60 -12.72 -2.78
CA ILE A 56 0.78 -11.95 -3.69
C ILE A 56 0.00 -10.92 -2.87
N TYR A 57 -0.01 -9.66 -3.28
CA TYR A 57 -0.60 -8.60 -2.47
C TYR A 57 -1.10 -7.41 -3.32
N ASN A 58 -1.89 -6.53 -2.70
CA ASN A 58 -2.17 -5.19 -3.20
C ASN A 58 -1.41 -4.16 -2.36
N CYS A 59 -0.88 -3.13 -3.01
CA CYS A 59 -0.31 -1.97 -2.32
C CYS A 59 -1.37 -1.19 -1.55
N ALA A 60 -1.06 -0.79 -0.32
CA ALA A 60 -1.83 0.17 0.44
C ALA A 60 -1.04 1.47 0.59
N SER A 61 -1.68 2.62 0.38
CA SER A 61 -1.14 3.91 0.83
C SER A 61 -1.68 4.19 2.22
N VAL A 62 -0.79 4.41 3.17
CA VAL A 62 -1.14 4.65 4.58
C VAL A 62 -0.61 6.00 5.00
N ASN A 63 -1.47 6.81 5.61
CA ASN A 63 -1.09 8.10 6.19
C ASN A 63 -0.89 7.97 7.70
N PHE A 64 0.20 8.56 8.17
CA PHE A 64 0.58 8.56 9.57
C PHE A 64 0.07 9.84 10.23
N ASN A 65 -1.05 9.75 10.95
CA ASN A 65 -1.54 10.87 11.74
C ASN A 65 -0.90 10.83 13.13
N ILE A 66 0.20 11.55 13.31
CA ILE A 66 0.77 11.79 14.64
C ILE A 66 -0.04 12.90 15.31
N LYS A 67 -1.01 12.53 16.14
CA LYS A 67 -1.67 13.49 17.03
C LYS A 67 -0.82 13.67 18.28
N SER A 68 0.11 14.62 18.24
CA SER A 68 0.81 15.09 19.44
C SER A 68 -0.15 15.90 20.32
N ILE A 69 -0.81 15.24 21.28
CA ILE A 69 -1.53 15.95 22.36
C ILE A 69 -0.50 16.32 23.42
N PHE A 70 -0.13 17.59 23.48
CA PHE A 70 0.93 18.14 24.35
C PHE A 70 0.73 17.97 25.87
N ASN A 71 -0.29 17.25 26.34
CA ASN A 71 -0.62 17.15 27.78
C ASN A 71 -0.91 15.74 28.33
N SER A 72 -0.67 14.66 27.59
CA SER A 72 -0.78 13.30 28.14
C SER A 72 0.24 12.37 27.49
N LYS A 73 0.90 11.53 28.30
CA LYS A 73 1.97 10.59 27.93
C LYS A 73 1.49 9.41 27.06
N GLU A 74 0.67 9.66 26.04
CA GLU A 74 0.24 8.63 25.09
C GLU A 74 0.33 9.19 23.68
N ASN A 75 1.35 8.75 22.95
CA ASN A 75 1.39 8.87 21.50
C ASN A 75 0.43 7.83 20.95
N ASN A 76 -0.83 8.21 20.73
CA ASN A 76 -1.75 7.37 19.96
C ASN A 76 -1.43 7.58 18.47
N GLU A 77 -0.54 6.72 17.95
CA GLU A 77 -0.33 6.59 16.52
C GLU A 77 -1.59 5.99 15.91
N SER A 78 -2.19 6.69 14.95
CA SER A 78 -3.35 6.19 14.20
C SER A 78 -3.02 6.16 12.72
N PHE A 79 -3.24 5.01 12.09
CA PHE A 79 -3.04 4.81 10.67
C PHE A 79 -4.38 4.90 9.94
N ASN A 80 -4.42 5.70 8.88
CA ASN A 80 -5.55 5.70 7.95
C ASN A 80 -5.07 5.19 6.60
N THR A 81 -5.81 4.25 6.02
CA THR A 81 -5.59 3.81 4.64
C THR A 81 -6.18 4.85 3.69
N ASP A 82 -5.33 5.54 2.96
CA ASP A 82 -5.75 6.54 1.97
C ASP A 82 -6.30 5.87 0.71
N CYS A 83 -5.64 4.80 0.26
CA CYS A 83 -6.05 4.02 -0.90
C CYS A 83 -5.48 2.59 -0.88
N ILE A 84 -6.11 1.70 -1.65
CA ILE A 84 -5.60 0.36 -1.97
C ILE A 84 -5.51 0.29 -3.50
N SER A 85 -4.39 -0.22 -4.01
CA SER A 85 -4.20 -0.43 -5.45
C SER A 85 -5.05 -1.59 -5.96
N GLU A 86 -5.60 -1.43 -7.16
CA GLU A 86 -6.24 -2.53 -7.89
C GLU A 86 -5.19 -3.47 -8.53
N GLU A 87 -3.94 -3.01 -8.67
CA GLU A 87 -2.84 -3.81 -9.18
C GLU A 87 -2.42 -4.85 -8.14
N VAL A 88 -2.22 -6.07 -8.62
CA VAL A 88 -1.75 -7.20 -7.83
C VAL A 88 -0.27 -7.39 -8.09
N ASP A 89 0.52 -7.26 -7.03
CA ASP A 89 1.97 -7.40 -7.04
C ASP A 89 2.40 -8.70 -6.38
N LYS A 90 3.69 -9.02 -6.55
CA LYS A 90 4.30 -10.20 -5.94
C LYS A 90 5.71 -9.92 -5.45
N LEU A 91 6.03 -10.47 -4.28
CA LEU A 91 7.36 -10.44 -3.71
C LEU A 91 7.70 -11.76 -3.03
N ARG A 92 8.98 -12.10 -3.08
CA ARG A 92 9.50 -13.27 -2.39
C ARG A 92 9.66 -12.98 -0.92
N LEU A 93 9.23 -13.92 -0.08
CA LEU A 93 9.42 -13.90 1.36
C LEU A 93 10.53 -14.87 1.73
N THR A 94 11.51 -14.37 2.47
CA THR A 94 12.64 -15.16 2.98
C THR A 94 12.14 -16.21 3.96
N LYS A 95 12.82 -17.37 4.05
CA LYS A 95 12.41 -18.44 5.00
C LYS A 95 12.58 -18.02 6.47
N ASP A 96 13.51 -17.11 6.71
CA ASP A 96 13.92 -16.62 8.02
C ASP A 96 13.34 -15.24 8.35
N PHE A 97 12.28 -14.82 7.68
CA PHE A 97 11.61 -13.54 7.93
C PHE A 97 11.17 -13.38 9.40
N SER A 98 11.10 -12.13 9.87
CA SER A 98 10.53 -11.81 11.17
C SER A 98 9.07 -11.37 11.03
N TYR A 99 8.22 -11.75 11.98
CA TYR A 99 6.86 -11.24 12.10
C TYR A 99 6.61 -10.67 13.49
N SER A 100 5.89 -9.55 13.56
CA SER A 100 5.46 -8.95 14.81
C SER A 100 4.09 -8.27 14.70
N THR A 101 3.39 -8.19 15.83
CA THR A 101 2.22 -7.35 16.05
C THR A 101 2.43 -6.53 17.33
N GLU A 102 1.57 -5.53 17.57
CA GLU A 102 1.62 -4.77 18.83
C GLU A 102 1.35 -5.67 20.05
N GLU A 103 0.42 -6.61 19.94
CA GLU A 103 0.08 -7.54 21.02
C GLU A 103 1.24 -8.45 21.39
N MET A 104 2.07 -8.84 20.40
CA MET A 104 3.24 -9.69 20.61
C MET A 104 4.29 -9.06 21.54
N LYS A 105 4.28 -7.73 21.73
CA LYS A 105 5.16 -7.05 22.70
C LYS A 105 4.87 -7.44 24.15
N TYR A 106 3.67 -7.97 24.43
CA TYR A 106 3.19 -8.26 25.77
C TYR A 106 3.06 -9.75 26.07
N ILE A 107 3.40 -10.63 25.11
CA ILE A 107 3.35 -12.09 25.26
C ILE A 107 4.70 -12.73 24.93
N GLU A 108 5.01 -13.83 25.61
CA GLU A 108 6.18 -14.63 25.26
C GLU A 108 5.84 -15.51 24.05
N ILE A 109 6.44 -15.19 22.90
CA ILE A 109 6.27 -15.93 21.65
C ILE A 109 7.63 -16.21 21.03
N THR A 110 7.80 -17.40 20.47
CA THR A 110 9.01 -17.75 19.72
C THR A 110 8.95 -17.16 18.31
N VAL A 111 10.10 -16.99 17.66
CA VAL A 111 10.17 -16.54 16.27
C VAL A 111 9.37 -17.47 15.33
N GLU A 112 9.42 -18.77 15.55
CA GLU A 112 8.65 -19.75 14.77
C GLU A 112 7.14 -19.62 15.02
N GLY A 113 6.73 -19.45 16.29
CA GLY A 113 5.33 -19.21 16.64
C GLY A 113 4.77 -17.95 15.97
N ALA A 114 5.53 -16.85 15.99
CA ALA A 114 5.12 -15.62 15.31
C ALA A 114 4.94 -15.83 13.79
N ARG A 115 5.82 -16.60 13.13
CA ARG A 115 5.65 -16.91 11.69
C ARG A 115 4.39 -17.74 11.42
N LEU A 116 4.07 -18.70 12.29
CA LEU A 116 2.83 -19.47 12.17
C LEU A 116 1.60 -18.57 12.32
N ASP A 117 1.63 -17.65 13.27
CA ASP A 117 0.56 -16.66 13.46
C ASP A 117 0.38 -15.77 12.24
N PHE A 118 1.47 -15.34 11.58
CA PHE A 118 1.38 -14.62 10.31
C PHE A 118 0.62 -15.43 9.24
N PHE A 119 0.96 -16.71 9.06
CA PHE A 119 0.30 -17.56 8.08
C PHE A 119 -1.18 -17.80 8.39
N GLU A 120 -1.56 -17.83 9.67
CA GLU A 120 -2.96 -17.90 10.08
C GLU A 120 -3.68 -16.56 9.88
N GLU A 121 -3.05 -15.43 10.19
CA GLU A 121 -3.62 -14.09 9.98
C GLU A 121 -3.98 -13.87 8.51
N VAL A 122 -3.06 -14.17 7.57
CA VAL A 122 -3.33 -13.97 6.13
C VAL A 122 -4.45 -14.87 5.59
N LYS A 123 -4.67 -16.06 6.19
CA LYS A 123 -5.79 -16.93 5.84
C LYS A 123 -7.12 -16.38 6.35
N ASN A 124 -7.12 -15.87 7.58
CA ASN A 124 -8.34 -15.51 8.31
C ASN A 124 -8.76 -14.05 8.09
N ASN A 125 -7.82 -13.17 7.73
CA ASN A 125 -8.06 -11.74 7.63
C ASN A 125 -7.39 -11.12 6.39
N LYS A 126 -8.06 -11.24 5.24
CA LYS A 126 -7.57 -10.66 3.97
C LYS A 126 -7.41 -9.14 4.01
N LYS A 127 -8.12 -8.44 4.91
CA LYS A 127 -8.08 -6.98 5.01
C LYS A 127 -6.99 -6.47 5.96
N ALA A 128 -6.24 -7.37 6.62
CA ALA A 128 -5.09 -6.98 7.41
C ALA A 128 -4.12 -6.15 6.55
N ILE A 129 -3.55 -5.12 7.16
CA ILE A 129 -2.52 -4.30 6.53
C ILE A 129 -1.21 -4.62 7.24
N PHE A 130 -0.18 -4.81 6.42
CA PHE A 130 1.16 -5.10 6.91
C PHE A 130 2.12 -4.05 6.40
N MET A 131 3.00 -3.57 7.28
CA MET A 131 4.25 -2.97 6.84
C MET A 131 5.24 -4.12 6.56
N VAL A 132 5.83 -4.12 5.37
CA VAL A 132 6.90 -5.04 5.02
C VAL A 132 8.18 -4.28 4.76
N ARG A 133 9.31 -4.86 5.16
CA ARG A 133 10.65 -4.37 4.81
C ARG A 133 11.27 -5.30 3.78
N LEU A 134 11.97 -4.69 2.82
CA LEU A 134 12.74 -5.41 1.83
C LEU A 134 14.23 -5.40 2.19
N ASN A 135 14.89 -6.55 2.02
CA ASN A 135 16.33 -6.67 2.11
C ASN A 135 17.02 -6.15 0.82
N GLU A 136 18.35 -6.21 0.76
CA GLU A 136 19.14 -5.76 -0.40
C GLU A 136 18.82 -6.51 -1.70
N LYS A 137 18.29 -7.74 -1.59
CA LYS A 137 17.86 -8.58 -2.73
C LYS A 137 16.41 -8.32 -3.15
N LYS A 138 15.74 -7.35 -2.52
CA LYS A 138 14.32 -7.04 -2.71
C LYS A 138 13.40 -8.20 -2.31
N GLU A 139 13.81 -8.99 -1.32
CA GLU A 139 12.97 -10.01 -0.69
C GLU A 139 12.48 -9.49 0.66
N ILE A 140 11.29 -9.93 1.08
CA ILE A 140 10.72 -9.56 2.37
C ILE A 140 11.45 -10.30 3.48
N ASP A 141 11.98 -9.55 4.45
CA ASP A 141 12.70 -10.08 5.61
C ASP A 141 12.06 -9.69 6.96
N LEU A 142 11.14 -8.73 6.95
CA LEU A 142 10.38 -8.33 8.12
C LEU A 142 8.95 -7.96 7.71
N ILE A 143 8.00 -8.42 8.51
CA ILE A 143 6.57 -8.12 8.39
C ILE A 143 6.07 -7.65 9.75
N GLU A 144 5.39 -6.51 9.78
CA GLU A 144 4.72 -5.99 10.96
C GLU A 144 3.25 -5.76 10.62
N LYS A 145 2.34 -6.29 11.45
CA LYS A 145 0.91 -5.97 11.34
C LYS A 145 0.68 -4.60 11.96
N ILE A 146 0.03 -3.70 11.22
CA ILE A 146 -0.32 -2.33 11.64
C ILE A 146 -1.82 -2.18 11.87
#